data_AF-A0A6S5BVH5-F1
#
_entry.id   AF-A0A6S5BVH5-F1
#
_cell.length_a   1.000
_cell.length_b   1.000
_cell.length_c   1.000
_cell.angle_alpha   90.00
_cell.angle_beta   90.00
_cell.angle_gamma   90.00
#
_symmetry.space_group_name_H-M   'P 1'
#
loop_
_entity.id
_entity.type
_entity.pdbx_description
1 polymer ?
#
loop_
_entity_poly.entity_id
_entity_poly.type
_entity_poly.pdbx_seq_one_letter_code
_entity_poly.pdbx_strand_id
1 'polypeptide(L)'
;MFTLSPWEISKSYELTNTPGADTLDYKLAVTGVATTVEGLKAYEVVPVALVLAGASTALGYRDKVVTISVEGMLTDSMTHEVMAKGLRQGVGETLADDQQQLVVEHVKALFDEWVMMATTLASQLR
;
A
#
# COMPACT_ATOMS: atom_id res chain seq x y z
N MET A 1 3.59 -5.03 -13.52
CA MET A 1 3.24 -3.59 -13.52
C MET A 1 1.96 -3.45 -12.72
N PHE A 2 1.96 -2.67 -11.65
CA PHE A 2 0.79 -2.46 -10.80
C PHE A 2 -0.23 -1.61 -11.56
N THR A 3 -1.31 -2.20 -12.05
CA THR A 3 -2.44 -1.43 -12.59
C THR A 3 -3.53 -1.44 -11.53
N LEU A 4 -3.61 -0.36 -10.75
CA LEU A 4 -4.88 0.01 -10.15
C LEU A 4 -5.84 0.17 -11.32
N SER A 5 -6.81 -0.73 -11.47
CA SER A 5 -7.78 -0.62 -12.55
C SER A 5 -8.53 0.70 -12.37
N PRO A 6 -8.41 1.66 -13.31
CA PRO A 6 -9.10 2.96 -13.21
C PRO A 6 -10.62 2.79 -13.01
N TRP A 7 -11.14 1.65 -13.49
CA TRP A 7 -12.54 1.25 -13.44
C TRP A 7 -13.14 1.10 -12.04
N GLU A 8 -12.34 0.86 -10.99
CA GLU A 8 -12.89 0.77 -9.62
C GLU A 8 -13.13 2.16 -9.01
N ILE A 9 -12.21 3.10 -9.23
CA ILE A 9 -12.36 4.49 -8.77
C ILE A 9 -13.45 5.20 -9.57
N SER A 10 -13.57 4.90 -10.87
CA SER A 10 -14.60 5.50 -11.74
C SER A 10 -16.04 5.14 -11.33
N LYS A 11 -16.25 4.16 -10.44
CA LYS A 11 -17.58 3.87 -9.88
C LYS A 11 -18.03 4.97 -8.91
N SER A 12 -17.08 5.61 -8.22
CA SER A 12 -17.34 6.59 -7.17
C SER A 12 -17.02 8.03 -7.58
N TYR A 13 -16.09 8.24 -8.51
CA TYR A 13 -15.67 9.58 -8.95
C TYR A 13 -15.53 9.67 -10.48
N GLU A 14 -15.73 10.86 -11.03
CA GLU A 14 -15.42 11.13 -12.44
C GLU A 14 -13.90 11.22 -12.62
N LEU A 15 -13.36 10.50 -13.60
CA LEU A 15 -11.95 10.55 -13.95
C LEU A 15 -11.73 11.54 -15.08
N THR A 16 -10.83 12.49 -14.88
CA THR A 16 -10.45 13.46 -15.89
C THR A 16 -8.93 13.60 -15.97
N ASN A 17 -8.43 14.02 -17.13
CA ASN A 17 -7.04 14.40 -17.34
C ASN A 17 -6.85 15.92 -17.44
N THR A 18 -7.91 16.71 -17.20
CA THR A 18 -7.87 18.17 -17.26
C THR A 18 -8.16 18.76 -15.87
N PRO A 19 -7.35 19.72 -15.39
CA PRO A 19 -7.65 20.48 -14.19
C PRO A 19 -9.01 21.19 -14.28
N GLY A 20 -9.67 21.36 -13.13
CA GLY A 20 -11.01 21.96 -13.07
C GLY A 20 -11.49 22.25 -11.66
N ALA A 21 -12.66 22.91 -11.57
CA ALA A 21 -13.35 23.08 -10.30
C ALA A 21 -13.68 21.71 -9.68
N ASP A 22 -13.56 21.59 -8.36
CA ASP A 22 -13.82 20.36 -7.61
C ASP A 22 -13.01 19.14 -8.10
N THR A 23 -11.84 19.38 -8.72
CA THR A 23 -10.97 18.34 -9.28
C THR A 23 -9.69 18.22 -8.47
N LEU A 24 -9.40 17.01 -8.00
CA LEU A 24 -8.17 16.67 -7.27
C LEU A 24 -7.22 15.83 -8.13
N ASP A 25 -5.95 16.20 -8.15
CA ASP A 25 -4.87 15.38 -8.66
C ASP A 25 -4.44 14.38 -7.59
N TYR A 26 -4.46 13.09 -7.92
CA TYR A 26 -4.02 12.03 -7.03
C TYR A 26 -2.74 11.38 -7.54
N LYS A 27 -1.71 11.30 -6.67
CA LYS A 27 -0.43 10.66 -6.95
C LYS A 27 -0.18 9.54 -5.94
N LEU A 28 0.23 8.38 -6.46
CA LEU A 28 0.62 7.21 -5.68
C LEU A 28 2.02 6.76 -6.05
N ALA A 29 2.82 6.40 -5.05
CA ALA A 29 4.15 5.85 -5.23
C ALA A 29 4.40 4.68 -4.28
N VAL A 30 5.00 3.60 -4.78
CA VAL A 30 5.61 2.58 -3.92
C VAL A 30 6.98 3.12 -3.49
N THR A 31 7.16 3.37 -2.20
CA THR A 31 8.37 4.03 -1.67
C THR A 31 9.27 3.10 -0.88
N GLY A 32 8.79 1.89 -0.54
CA GLY A 32 9.60 0.91 0.17
C GLY A 32 9.18 -0.52 -0.14
N VAL A 33 10.19 -1.38 -0.34
CA VAL A 33 10.05 -2.84 -0.41
C VAL A 33 11.16 -3.44 0.44
N ALA A 34 10.80 -4.23 1.44
CA ALA A 34 11.76 -4.86 2.33
C ALA A 34 11.39 -6.32 2.59
N THR A 35 12.40 -7.19 2.66
CA THR A 35 12.26 -8.58 3.12
C THR A 35 13.08 -8.75 4.38
N THR A 36 12.46 -9.14 5.49
CA THR A 36 13.19 -9.39 6.74
C THR A 36 13.49 -10.87 6.86
N VAL A 37 14.74 -11.22 7.17
CA VAL A 37 15.17 -12.58 7.55
C VAL A 37 15.74 -12.50 8.97
N GLU A 38 15.42 -13.50 9.77
CA GLU A 38 15.99 -13.83 11.09
C GLU A 38 16.59 -12.70 11.94
N GLY A 39 15.97 -12.43 13.08
CA GLY A 39 16.55 -11.60 14.14
C GLY A 39 15.96 -10.20 14.24
N LEU A 40 14.62 -10.08 14.24
CA LEU A 40 13.94 -8.92 14.81
C LEU A 40 14.46 -8.71 16.23
N LYS A 41 15.46 -7.83 16.39
CA LYS A 41 15.76 -7.27 17.69
C LYS A 41 14.51 -6.49 18.09
N ALA A 42 13.72 -7.08 18.99
CA ALA A 42 12.55 -6.46 19.58
C ALA A 42 13.02 -5.25 20.39
N TYR A 43 13.29 -4.14 19.72
CA TYR A 43 13.60 -2.87 20.35
C TYR A 43 12.64 -1.81 19.85
N GLU A 44 11.69 -1.56 20.75
CA GLU A 44 11.08 -0.27 21.09
C GLU A 44 10.15 0.38 20.06
N VAL A 45 8.86 0.05 20.25
CA VAL A 45 7.67 0.90 20.08
C VAL A 45 7.42 1.52 18.69
N VAL A 46 6.82 0.74 17.78
CA VAL A 46 5.85 1.18 16.75
C VAL A 46 5.04 -0.08 16.34
N PRO A 47 3.70 -0.07 16.23
CA PRO A 47 2.87 -1.25 15.96
C PRO A 47 3.32 -2.19 14.83
N VAL A 48 4.04 -1.67 13.83
CA VAL A 48 4.56 -2.42 12.69
C VAL A 48 5.51 -3.54 13.14
N ALA A 49 6.43 -3.27 14.08
CA ALA A 49 7.40 -4.28 14.53
C ALA A 49 6.70 -5.47 15.22
N LEU A 50 5.60 -5.21 15.93
CA LEU A 50 4.79 -6.24 16.57
C LEU A 50 4.10 -7.14 15.53
N VAL A 51 3.53 -6.55 14.47
CA VAL A 51 2.92 -7.31 13.37
C VAL A 51 3.97 -8.18 12.68
N LEU A 52 5.15 -7.62 12.39
CA LEU A 52 6.25 -8.36 11.78
C LEU A 52 6.75 -9.49 12.69
N ALA A 53 6.84 -9.28 14.00
CA ALA A 53 7.26 -10.30 14.96
C ALA A 53 6.22 -11.44 15.07
N GLY A 54 4.93 -11.10 15.11
CA GLY A 54 3.84 -12.09 15.11
C GLY A 54 3.84 -12.93 13.82
N ALA A 55 3.95 -12.28 12.66
CA ALA A 55 4.06 -12.96 11.37
C ALA A 55 5.29 -13.88 11.31
N SER A 56 6.46 -13.37 11.72
CA SER A 56 7.70 -14.16 11.72
C SER A 56 7.62 -15.39 12.64
N THR A 57 6.92 -15.28 13.78
CA THR A 57 6.71 -16.41 14.70
C THR A 57 5.84 -17.50 14.07
N ALA A 58 4.83 -17.12 13.28
CA ALA A 58 3.94 -18.07 12.61
C ALA A 58 4.59 -18.76 11.40
N LEU A 59 5.43 -18.04 10.66
CA LEU A 59 6.05 -18.52 9.41
C LEU A 59 7.36 -19.31 9.65
N GLY A 60 8.02 -19.08 10.79
CA GLY A 60 9.28 -19.74 11.12
C GLY A 60 10.48 -19.11 10.41
N TYR A 61 11.67 -19.57 10.78
CA TYR A 61 12.93 -18.89 10.47
C TYR A 61 13.42 -18.98 9.01
N ARG A 62 12.86 -19.90 8.22
CA ARG A 62 13.20 -20.07 6.80
C ARG A 62 12.45 -19.10 5.90
N ASP A 63 11.27 -18.72 6.33
CA ASP A 63 10.30 -17.95 5.57
C ASP A 63 10.56 -16.45 5.76
N LYS A 64 10.47 -15.66 4.68
CA LYS A 64 10.69 -14.21 4.72
C LYS A 64 9.40 -13.43 4.72
N VAL A 65 9.33 -12.43 5.58
CA VAL A 65 8.23 -11.47 5.62
C VAL A 65 8.51 -10.32 4.66
N VAL A 66 7.61 -10.12 3.69
CA VAL A 66 7.65 -9.01 2.72
C VAL A 66 6.88 -7.83 3.29
N THR A 67 7.49 -6.65 3.29
CA THR A 67 6.85 -5.39 3.69
C THR A 67 6.85 -4.41 2.54
N ILE A 68 5.70 -3.79 2.30
CA ILE A 68 5.50 -2.80 1.22
C ILE A 68 5.00 -1.50 1.81
N SER A 69 5.61 -0.39 1.39
CA SER A 69 5.22 0.97 1.76
C SER A 69 4.77 1.75 0.53
N VAL A 70 3.61 2.37 0.64
CA VAL A 70 2.98 3.19 -0.41
C VAL A 70 2.67 4.56 0.16
N GLU A 71 3.06 5.59 -0.57
CA GLU A 71 2.72 6.97 -0.29
C GLU A 71 1.69 7.48 -1.29
N GLY A 72 0.73 8.24 -0.78
CA GLY A 72 -0.31 8.90 -1.55
C GLY A 72 -0.36 10.38 -1.25
N MET A 73 -0.65 11.19 -2.27
CA MET A 73 -0.83 12.63 -2.14
C MET A 73 -2.00 13.07 -3.00
N LEU A 74 -2.90 13.87 -2.41
CA LEU A 74 -3.97 14.58 -3.12
C LEU A 74 -3.66 16.07 -3.13
N THR A 75 -3.74 16.69 -4.30
CA THR A 75 -3.59 18.13 -4.48
C THR A 75 -4.77 18.70 -5.25
N ASP A 76 -5.17 19.93 -4.94
CA ASP A 76 -6.13 20.67 -5.78
C ASP A 76 -5.54 20.88 -7.18
N SER A 77 -6.29 20.53 -8.23
CA SER A 77 -5.74 20.49 -9.60
C SER A 77 -5.42 21.88 -10.17
N MET A 78 -6.04 22.94 -9.64
CA MET A 78 -5.90 24.31 -10.14
C MET A 78 -4.83 25.10 -9.38
N THR A 79 -4.79 24.93 -8.06
CA THR A 79 -3.88 25.67 -7.15
C THR A 79 -2.64 24.87 -6.77
N HIS A 80 -2.67 23.55 -6.96
CA HIS A 80 -1.66 22.60 -6.49
C HIS A 80 -1.47 22.58 -4.96
N GLU A 81 -2.42 23.11 -4.21
CA GLU A 81 -2.41 23.01 -2.74
C GLU A 81 -2.55 21.55 -2.30
N VAL A 82 -1.75 21.13 -1.32
CA VAL A 82 -1.82 19.78 -0.77
C VAL A 82 -3.05 19.68 0.13
N MET A 83 -4.01 18.87 -0.29
CA MET A 83 -5.23 18.61 0.48
C MET A 83 -5.05 17.45 1.44
N ALA A 84 -4.32 16.41 1.03
CA ALA A 84 -4.03 15.25 1.87
C ALA A 84 -2.72 14.56 1.49
N LYS A 85 -2.08 13.94 2.49
CA LYS A 85 -0.96 13.01 2.32
C LYS A 85 -1.20 11.78 3.17
N GLY A 86 -0.79 10.62 2.68
CA GLY A 86 -0.87 9.37 3.41
C GLY A 86 0.33 8.50 3.14
N LEU A 87 0.74 7.75 4.16
CA LEU A 87 1.66 6.63 4.05
C LEU A 87 0.92 5.40 4.56
N ARG A 88 0.92 4.33 3.77
CA ARG A 88 0.40 3.04 4.19
C ARG A 88 1.47 1.98 4.01
N GLN A 89 1.65 1.17 5.04
CA GLN A 89 2.55 0.03 5.03
C GLN A 89 1.76 -1.25 5.31
N GLY A 90 2.11 -2.33 4.63
CA GLY A 90 1.50 -3.64 4.83
C GLY A 90 2.46 -4.79 4.63
N VAL A 91 2.00 -5.97 5.01
CA VAL A 91 2.74 -7.22 4.89
C VAL A 91 2.19 -7.97 3.69
N GLY A 92 3.06 -8.30 2.74
CA GLY A 92 2.73 -9.13 1.57
C GLY A 92 2.77 -10.62 1.89
N GLU A 93 2.61 -11.44 0.87
CA GLU A 93 2.79 -12.89 1.01
C GLU A 93 4.22 -13.25 1.43
N THR A 94 4.30 -14.36 2.14
CA THR A 94 5.56 -14.95 2.59
C THR A 94 6.34 -15.55 1.42
N LEU A 95 7.66 -15.37 1.45
CA LEU A 95 8.57 -16.12 0.57
C LEU A 95 9.10 -17.34 1.33
N ALA A 96 9.08 -18.52 0.71
CA ALA A 96 9.40 -19.79 1.36
C ALA A 96 10.91 -19.96 1.71
N ASP A 97 11.78 -19.18 1.07
CA ASP A 97 13.22 -19.16 1.36
C ASP A 97 13.91 -17.89 0.82
N ASP A 98 15.24 -17.87 0.88
CA ASP A 98 16.09 -16.79 0.40
C ASP A 98 16.41 -16.83 -1.09
N GLN A 99 16.02 -17.90 -1.79
CA GLN A 99 16.18 -18.07 -3.23
C GLN A 99 14.94 -17.60 -3.99
N GLN A 100 13.77 -17.60 -3.34
CA GLN A 100 12.53 -17.16 -3.95
C GLN A 100 12.56 -15.64 -4.18
N GLN A 101 12.48 -15.24 -5.46
CA GLN A 101 12.43 -13.83 -5.84
C GLN A 101 11.08 -13.23 -5.47
N LEU A 102 11.10 -12.02 -4.91
CA LEU A 102 9.89 -11.23 -4.72
C LEU A 102 9.35 -10.82 -6.10
N VAL A 103 8.20 -11.38 -6.46
CA VAL A 103 7.45 -11.03 -7.66
C VAL A 103 6.17 -10.28 -7.30
N VAL A 104 5.57 -9.62 -8.30
CA VAL A 104 4.41 -8.71 -8.12
C VAL A 104 3.20 -9.46 -7.56
N GLU A 105 3.08 -10.74 -7.89
CA GLU A 105 2.01 -11.62 -7.47
C GLU A 105 1.93 -11.71 -5.93
N HIS A 106 3.08 -11.73 -5.24
CA HIS A 106 3.15 -11.83 -3.78
C HIS A 106 2.63 -10.62 -3.03
N VAL A 107 2.45 -9.49 -3.71
CA VAL A 107 1.93 -8.27 -3.09
C VAL A 107 0.54 -7.93 -3.61
N LYS A 108 0.07 -8.63 -4.66
CA LYS A 108 -1.19 -8.34 -5.34
C LYS A 108 -2.39 -8.33 -4.38
N ALA A 109 -2.51 -9.34 -3.54
CA ALA A 109 -3.64 -9.46 -2.61
C ALA A 109 -3.70 -8.26 -1.64
N LEU A 110 -2.55 -7.82 -1.12
CA LEU A 110 -2.46 -6.67 -0.22
C LEU A 110 -2.95 -5.38 -0.90
N PHE A 111 -2.52 -5.14 -2.13
CA PHE A 111 -2.97 -3.95 -2.86
C PHE A 111 -4.45 -4.04 -3.27
N ASP A 112 -4.94 -5.22 -3.67
CA ASP A 112 -6.36 -5.43 -4.00
C ASP A 112 -7.24 -5.13 -2.76
N GLU A 113 -6.81 -5.51 -1.56
CA GLU A 113 -7.46 -5.14 -0.29
C GLU A 113 -7.50 -3.62 -0.09
N TRP A 114 -6.38 -2.93 -0.32
CA TRP A 114 -6.32 -1.48 -0.19
C TRP A 114 -7.20 -0.75 -1.19
N VAL A 115 -7.33 -1.26 -2.43
CA VAL A 115 -8.27 -0.73 -3.42
C VAL A 115 -9.70 -0.86 -2.94
N MET A 116 -10.09 -2.03 -2.45
CA MET A 116 -11.44 -2.24 -1.93
C MET A 116 -11.75 -1.28 -0.77
N MET A 117 -10.82 -1.11 0.17
CA MET A 117 -10.98 -0.16 1.27
C MET A 117 -11.13 1.28 0.78
N ALA A 118 -10.31 1.71 -0.18
CA ALA A 118 -10.39 3.05 -0.74
C ALA A 118 -11.75 3.28 -1.43
N THR A 119 -12.22 2.31 -2.21
CA THR A 119 -13.54 2.36 -2.87
C THR A 119 -14.69 2.39 -1.84
N THR A 120 -14.60 1.61 -0.75
CA THR A 120 -15.60 1.65 0.33
C THR A 120 -15.64 3.01 1.03
N LEU A 121 -14.48 3.57 1.40
CA LEU A 121 -14.42 4.88 2.04
C LEU A 121 -14.95 5.98 1.11
N ALA A 122 -14.56 5.95 -0.17
CA ALA A 122 -15.06 6.85 -1.19
C ALA A 122 -16.59 6.83 -1.29
N SER A 123 -17.21 5.64 -1.22
CA SER A 123 -18.66 5.50 -1.29
C SER A 123 -19.41 6.09 -0.09
N GLN A 124 -18.75 6.22 1.07
CA GLN A 124 -19.33 6.81 2.28
C GLN A 124 -19.28 8.33 2.32
N LEU A 125 -18.45 8.94 1.46
CA LEU A 125 -18.25 10.39 1.40
C LEU A 125 -19.12 11.09 0.33
N ARG A 126 -20.01 10.34 -0.33
CA ARG A 126 -21.03 10.86 -1.25
C ARG A 126 -22.28 11.34 -0.51
#